data_AF-A0A3M0ZVT6-F1
#
_entry.id   AF-A0A3M0ZVT6-F1
#
_cell.length_a   1.000
_cell.length_b   1.000
_cell.length_c   1.000
_cell.angle_alpha   90.00
_cell.angle_beta   90.00
_cell.angle_gamma   90.00
#
_symmetry.space_group_name_H-M   'P 1'
#
loop_
_entity.id
_entity.type
_entity.pdbx_description
1 polymer ?
#
loop_
_entity_poly.entity_id
_entity_poly.type
_entity_poly.pdbx_seq_one_letter_code
_entity_poly.pdbx_strand_id
1 'polypeptide(L)'
;EFLEWLKKEGYIEEYQGMLMLTGKGTRRLRQDALKEIFTRLKKSPFGEHETPYSGEGVERLSETKPFQFGDQPSNIDFTATISNAIRREGLEQINLKEEDFEVYETEHQTTCATVLMLDISHSMILYGEDRITPAKKVAMALAELILTKYPKDSLDVVVFGDKAVQVKLEDIPRIAVGPYHTNTKDALELGRRILRKKRNANKQIFMITDGKPSAIFDRGRLYKNPYGLDRKIVNKTLEEARICRKDKIIITTFMVARDPWLVDFVKQLTEVNQGRAYYSSLNKLGEYIFVDYIRNRKHRLR
;
A
#
# COMPACT_ATOMS: atom_id res chain seq x y z
N GLU A 1 -22.93 -9.85 -26.84
CA GLU A 1 -23.03 -8.38 -26.68
C GLU A 1 -21.97 -7.80 -25.73
N PHE A 2 -21.91 -8.18 -24.44
CA PHE A 2 -20.91 -7.63 -23.51
C PHE A 2 -19.44 -7.89 -23.90
N LEU A 3 -19.12 -9.11 -24.32
CA LEU A 3 -17.76 -9.46 -24.78
C LEU A 3 -17.33 -8.68 -26.02
N GLU A 4 -18.24 -8.49 -26.97
CA GLU A 4 -18.01 -7.68 -28.18
C GLU A 4 -17.79 -6.20 -27.84
N TRP A 5 -18.54 -5.68 -26.86
CA TRP A 5 -18.30 -4.34 -26.34
C TRP A 5 -16.91 -4.22 -25.69
N LEU A 6 -16.48 -5.18 -24.86
CA LEU A 6 -15.14 -5.18 -24.26
C LEU A 6 -14.03 -5.23 -25.32
N LYS A 7 -14.21 -6.02 -26.39
CA LYS A 7 -13.28 -6.08 -27.54
C LYS A 7 -13.24 -4.73 -28.28
N LYS A 8 -14.42 -4.16 -28.61
CA LYS A 8 -14.54 -2.88 -29.31
C LYS A 8 -13.90 -1.72 -28.54
N GLU A 9 -14.09 -1.69 -27.22
CA GLU A 9 -13.48 -0.68 -26.35
C GLU A 9 -11.98 -0.92 -26.10
N GLY A 10 -11.42 -2.03 -26.60
CA GLY A 10 -10.01 -2.38 -26.46
C GLY A 10 -9.60 -2.79 -25.05
N TYR A 11 -10.55 -3.26 -24.22
CA TYR A 11 -10.25 -3.76 -22.87
C TYR A 11 -9.77 -5.21 -22.88
N ILE A 12 -10.22 -6.00 -23.85
CA ILE A 12 -9.77 -7.38 -24.08
C ILE A 12 -9.34 -7.55 -25.53
N GLU A 13 -8.38 -8.44 -25.73
CA GLU A 13 -7.91 -8.88 -27.04
C GLU A 13 -7.91 -10.40 -27.10
N GLU A 14 -7.88 -10.94 -28.31
CA GLU A 14 -7.80 -12.38 -28.52
C GLU A 14 -6.38 -12.76 -28.93
N TYR A 15 -5.73 -13.60 -28.12
CA TYR A 15 -4.38 -14.08 -28.36
C TYR A 15 -4.38 -15.60 -28.32
N GLN A 16 -4.00 -16.24 -29.43
CA GLN A 16 -3.98 -17.71 -29.57
C GLN A 16 -5.33 -18.37 -29.19
N GLY A 17 -6.45 -17.74 -29.55
CA GLY A 17 -7.80 -18.24 -29.23
C GLY A 17 -8.23 -18.07 -27.77
N MET A 18 -7.43 -17.38 -26.94
CA MET A 18 -7.79 -17.03 -25.56
C MET A 18 -8.04 -15.53 -25.43
N LEU A 19 -9.10 -15.17 -24.69
CA LEU A 19 -9.38 -13.77 -24.34
C LEU A 19 -8.43 -13.29 -23.24
N MET A 20 -7.70 -12.21 -23.53
CA MET A 20 -6.69 -11.64 -22.66
C MET A 20 -7.01 -10.18 -22.36
N LEU A 21 -6.80 -9.75 -21.11
CA LEU A 21 -6.87 -8.34 -20.75
C LEU A 21 -5.73 -7.55 -21.41
N THR A 22 -6.06 -6.42 -22.03
CA THR A 22 -5.07 -5.46 -22.52
C THR A 22 -4.52 -4.61 -21.38
N GLY A 23 -3.49 -3.80 -21.62
CA GLY A 23 -3.02 -2.79 -20.66
C GLY A 23 -4.13 -1.77 -20.30
N LYS A 24 -4.96 -1.39 -21.27
CA LYS A 24 -6.13 -0.51 -21.06
C LYS A 24 -7.17 -1.19 -20.17
N GLY A 25 -7.48 -2.46 -20.43
CA GLY A 25 -8.40 -3.25 -19.61
C GLY A 25 -7.92 -3.43 -18.18
N THR A 26 -6.63 -3.71 -18.02
CA THR A 26 -6.03 -3.88 -16.68
C THR A 26 -6.07 -2.58 -15.89
N ARG A 27 -5.71 -1.44 -16.50
CA ARG A 27 -5.82 -0.12 -15.86
C ARG A 27 -7.25 0.19 -15.45
N ARG A 28 -8.22 -0.05 -16.34
CA ARG A 28 -9.64 0.17 -16.07
C ARG A 28 -10.12 -0.67 -14.88
N LEU A 29 -9.74 -1.95 -14.84
CA LEU A 29 -10.09 -2.85 -13.75
C LEU A 29 -9.56 -2.36 -12.40
N ARG A 30 -8.34 -1.81 -12.34
CA ARG A 30 -7.81 -1.24 -11.10
C ARG A 30 -8.55 0.03 -10.67
N GLN A 31 -8.90 0.90 -11.61
CA GLN A 31 -9.71 2.10 -11.35
C GLN A 31 -11.10 1.76 -10.83
N ASP A 32 -11.75 0.77 -11.42
CA ASP A 32 -13.05 0.30 -10.97
C ASP A 32 -12.97 -0.34 -9.56
N ALA A 33 -11.91 -1.12 -9.29
CA ALA A 33 -11.65 -1.66 -7.96
C ALA A 33 -11.44 -0.55 -6.91
N LEU A 34 -10.65 0.47 -7.24
CA LEU A 34 -10.44 1.65 -6.40
C LEU A 34 -11.76 2.38 -6.11
N LYS A 35 -12.54 2.68 -7.15
CA LYS A 35 -13.82 3.38 -7.04
C LYS A 35 -14.79 2.61 -6.15
N GLU A 36 -14.85 1.30 -6.28
CA GLU A 36 -15.75 0.48 -5.48
C GLU A 36 -15.39 0.51 -3.99
N ILE A 37 -14.11 0.39 -3.64
CA ILE A 37 -13.67 0.45 -2.23
C ILE A 37 -13.98 1.82 -1.62
N PHE A 38 -13.70 2.91 -2.34
CA PHE A 38 -14.03 4.27 -1.88
C PHE A 38 -15.54 4.51 -1.76
N THR A 39 -16.35 3.94 -2.64
CA THR A 39 -17.82 4.07 -2.56
C THR A 39 -18.36 3.34 -1.34
N ARG A 40 -17.78 2.19 -0.95
CA ARG A 40 -18.13 1.47 0.27
C ARG A 40 -17.71 2.24 1.52
N LEU A 41 -16.50 2.80 1.53
CA LEU A 41 -16.02 3.69 2.60
C LEU A 41 -17.00 4.83 2.89
N LYS A 42 -17.52 5.51 1.86
CA LYS A 42 -18.51 6.60 2.03
C LYS A 42 -19.86 6.16 2.61
N LYS A 43 -20.22 4.87 2.49
CA LYS A 43 -21.50 4.32 2.96
C LYS A 43 -21.39 3.70 4.36
N SER A 44 -20.17 3.48 4.86
CA SER A 44 -19.92 2.94 6.19
C SER A 44 -20.06 4.08 7.21
N PRO A 45 -20.98 4.01 8.20
CA PRO A 45 -21.11 5.02 9.25
C PRO A 45 -20.01 4.77 10.29
N PHE A 46 -18.75 4.98 9.89
CA PHE A 46 -17.67 5.16 10.85
C PHE A 46 -17.61 6.65 11.17
N GLY A 47 -17.93 6.97 12.43
CA GLY A 47 -18.09 8.32 12.94
C GLY A 47 -16.97 9.29 12.54
N GLU A 48 -17.40 10.53 12.32
CA GLU A 48 -16.60 11.75 12.20
C GLU A 48 -15.34 11.66 11.34
N HIS A 49 -15.54 11.75 10.03
CA HIS A 49 -14.57 12.41 9.16
C HIS A 49 -15.30 13.41 8.27
N GLU A 50 -15.70 14.54 8.86
CA GLU A 50 -15.74 15.76 8.09
C GLU A 50 -14.30 16.15 7.76
N THR A 51 -13.96 16.13 6.48
CA THR A 51 -13.18 17.23 5.92
C THR A 51 -13.72 17.53 4.53
N PRO A 52 -14.26 18.74 4.30
CA PRO A 52 -14.58 19.23 2.97
C PRO A 52 -13.28 19.61 2.25
N TYR A 53 -13.40 19.84 0.93
CA TYR A 53 -12.39 20.31 -0.02
C TYR A 53 -11.66 19.26 -0.87
N SER A 54 -12.15 19.17 -2.10
CA SER A 54 -11.45 18.68 -3.28
C SER A 54 -10.68 19.84 -3.91
N GLY A 55 -9.35 19.73 -3.94
CA GLY A 55 -8.46 20.53 -4.78
C GLY A 55 -7.24 19.69 -5.17
N GLU A 56 -6.82 19.76 -6.43
CA GLU A 56 -5.56 19.19 -6.88
C GLU A 56 -4.42 20.13 -6.46
N GLY A 57 -3.51 19.65 -5.61
CA GLY A 57 -2.34 20.40 -5.18
C GLY A 57 -1.63 19.70 -4.03
N VAL A 58 -0.33 19.98 -3.88
CA VAL A 58 0.40 19.72 -2.63
C VAL A 58 -0.35 20.50 -1.55
N GLU A 59 -0.91 19.82 -0.54
CA GLU A 59 -1.58 20.48 0.58
C GLU A 59 -0.57 21.45 1.21
N ARG A 60 -0.81 22.75 1.03
CA ARG A 60 -0.09 23.81 1.73
C ARG A 60 -0.50 23.71 3.19
N LEU A 61 0.47 23.65 4.10
CA LEU A 61 0.15 23.79 5.52
C LEU A 61 -0.44 25.18 5.76
N SER A 62 -1.32 25.31 6.77
CA SER A 62 -1.84 26.61 7.21
C SER A 62 -0.73 27.48 7.81
N GLU A 63 0.36 26.84 8.23
CA GLU A 63 1.52 27.45 8.84
C GLU A 63 2.49 27.93 7.75
N THR A 64 2.97 29.15 7.95
CA THR A 64 3.92 29.83 7.09
C THR A 64 5.26 29.94 7.80
N LYS A 65 6.34 30.02 7.02
CA LYS A 65 7.70 30.29 7.52
C LYS A 65 8.33 31.45 6.75
N PRO A 66 9.33 32.15 7.32
CA PRO A 66 10.12 33.12 6.57
C PRO A 66 10.76 32.48 5.34
N PHE A 67 10.73 33.20 4.22
CA PHE A 67 11.36 32.78 2.97
C PHE A 67 12.86 32.55 3.17
N GLN A 68 13.37 31.46 2.58
CA GLN A 68 14.79 31.15 2.52
C GLN A 68 15.20 30.85 1.08
N PHE A 69 16.45 31.16 0.75
CA PHE A 69 16.99 30.90 -0.57
C PHE A 69 16.86 29.42 -0.95
N GLY A 70 16.08 29.14 -2.01
CA GLY A 70 15.74 27.79 -2.47
C GLY A 70 14.26 27.40 -2.33
N ASP A 71 13.47 28.17 -1.58
CA ASP A 71 12.01 28.01 -1.53
C ASP A 71 11.37 28.35 -2.89
N GLN A 72 10.32 27.63 -3.28
CA GLN A 72 9.66 27.86 -4.57
C GLN A 72 8.80 29.15 -4.51
N PRO A 73 8.93 30.07 -5.49
CA PRO A 73 8.11 31.28 -5.54
C PRO A 73 6.59 31.01 -5.60
N SER A 74 6.19 29.84 -6.11
CA SER A 74 4.80 29.38 -6.14
C SER A 74 4.18 29.15 -4.76
N ASN A 75 4.98 29.13 -3.69
CA ASN A 75 4.52 28.90 -2.31
C ASN A 75 4.47 30.17 -1.46
N ILE A 76 4.70 31.35 -2.04
CA ILE A 76 4.62 32.62 -1.31
C ILE A 76 3.16 32.86 -0.86
N ASP A 77 2.99 33.14 0.44
CA ASP A 77 1.75 33.70 0.96
C ASP A 77 1.77 35.21 0.77
N PHE A 78 1.11 35.68 -0.29
CA PHE A 78 1.01 37.10 -0.59
C PHE A 78 0.30 37.89 0.51
N THR A 79 -0.63 37.29 1.25
CA THR A 79 -1.39 37.98 2.29
C THR A 79 -0.50 38.23 3.50
N ALA A 80 0.19 37.20 3.99
CA ALA A 80 1.15 37.32 5.08
C ALA A 80 2.30 38.25 4.68
N THR A 81 2.81 38.10 3.45
CA THR A 81 3.91 38.92 2.92
C THR A 81 3.56 40.41 2.86
N ILE A 82 2.38 40.75 2.33
CA ILE A 82 1.90 42.14 2.28
C ILE A 82 1.60 42.66 3.68
N SER A 83 1.02 41.83 4.56
CA SER A 83 0.76 42.22 5.95
C SER A 83 2.04 42.57 6.71
N ASN A 84 3.11 41.79 6.51
CA ASN A 84 4.43 42.06 7.09
C ASN A 84 5.03 43.36 6.56
N ALA A 85 4.97 43.59 5.24
CA ALA A 85 5.46 44.83 4.63
C ALA A 85 4.69 46.08 5.13
N ILE A 86 3.36 46.00 5.25
CA ILE A 86 2.53 47.08 5.81
C ILE A 86 2.86 47.32 7.28
N ARG A 87 3.09 46.26 8.07
CA ARG A 87 3.50 46.39 9.47
C ARG A 87 4.85 47.10 9.61
N ARG A 88 5.74 46.91 8.62
CA ARG A 88 7.11 47.47 8.61
C ARG A 88 7.16 48.94 8.20
N GLU A 89 6.48 49.32 7.11
CA GLU A 89 6.59 50.67 6.50
C GLU A 89 5.30 51.50 6.56
N GLY A 90 4.17 50.93 6.96
CA GLY A 90 2.87 51.60 6.91
C GLY A 90 2.23 51.57 5.53
N LEU A 91 1.07 52.22 5.38
CA LEU A 91 0.24 52.15 4.17
C LEU A 91 0.63 53.13 3.07
N GLU A 92 1.49 54.11 3.35
CA GLU A 92 1.76 55.22 2.42
C GLU A 92 2.76 54.84 1.31
N GLN A 93 3.71 53.94 1.59
CA GLN A 93 4.64 53.39 0.60
C GLN A 93 4.98 51.94 0.95
N ILE A 94 4.33 50.99 0.28
CA ILE A 94 4.62 49.56 0.45
C ILE A 94 5.82 49.21 -0.46
N ASN A 95 7.00 49.06 0.13
CA ASN A 95 8.14 48.43 -0.53
C ASN A 95 8.28 47.00 0.00
N LEU A 96 8.45 46.00 -0.87
CA LEU A 96 8.65 44.61 -0.45
C LEU A 96 10.14 44.33 -0.28
N LYS A 97 10.54 43.83 0.89
CA LYS A 97 11.89 43.34 1.16
C LYS A 97 11.87 41.82 1.35
N GLU A 98 13.03 41.18 1.20
CA GLU A 98 13.19 39.73 1.38
C GLU A 98 12.67 39.25 2.74
N GLU A 99 12.87 40.05 3.80
CA GLU A 99 12.39 39.78 5.16
C GLU A 99 10.87 39.80 5.31
N ASP A 100 10.15 40.43 4.37
CA ASP A 100 8.69 40.48 4.39
C ASP A 100 8.08 39.18 3.84
N PHE A 101 8.82 38.39 3.05
CA PHE A 101 8.29 37.21 2.37
C PHE A 101 8.07 36.05 3.33
N GLU A 102 6.84 35.56 3.34
CA GLU A 102 6.48 34.29 3.94
C GLU A 102 6.07 33.28 2.89
N VAL A 103 6.50 32.04 3.09
CA VAL A 103 6.14 30.89 2.26
C VAL A 103 5.37 29.88 3.07
N TYR A 104 4.36 29.29 2.45
CA TYR A 104 3.71 28.12 3.00
C TYR A 104 4.74 27.01 3.18
N GLU A 105 4.74 26.41 4.36
CA GLU A 105 5.57 25.24 4.58
C GLU A 105 5.05 24.11 3.68
N THR A 106 5.94 23.54 2.88
CA THR A 106 5.59 22.42 2.01
C THR A 106 5.92 21.13 2.73
N GLU A 107 4.95 20.23 2.82
CA GLU A 107 5.24 18.87 3.26
C GLU A 107 6.30 18.27 2.33
N HIS A 108 7.51 18.04 2.86
CA HIS A 108 8.44 17.12 2.24
C HIS A 108 7.81 15.72 2.30
N GLN A 109 7.04 15.37 1.28
CA GLN A 109 6.52 14.02 1.11
C GLN A 109 7.71 13.07 0.93
N THR A 110 8.13 12.45 2.02
CA THR A 110 9.20 11.45 2.02
C THR A 110 8.76 10.27 1.15
N THR A 111 9.50 10.03 0.06
CA THR A 111 9.16 8.98 -0.90
C THR A 111 9.12 7.62 -0.22
N CYS A 112 8.16 6.78 -0.62
CA CYS A 112 7.93 5.47 -0.03
C CYS A 112 8.18 4.35 -1.05
N ALA A 113 8.87 3.31 -0.61
CA ALA A 113 8.96 2.05 -1.32
C ALA A 113 8.07 1.00 -0.67
N THR A 114 7.14 0.46 -1.44
CA THR A 114 6.15 -0.51 -0.99
C THR A 114 6.33 -1.82 -1.74
N VAL A 115 6.41 -2.92 -1.00
CA VAL A 115 6.20 -4.27 -1.56
C VAL A 115 4.83 -4.77 -1.15
N LEU A 116 4.00 -5.09 -2.14
CA LEU A 116 2.70 -5.72 -1.96
C LEU A 116 2.84 -7.24 -2.12
N MET A 117 2.59 -7.99 -1.05
CA MET A 117 2.65 -9.45 -1.01
C MET A 117 1.25 -10.04 -1.05
N LEU A 118 1.01 -10.93 -2.01
CA LEU A 118 -0.25 -11.64 -2.17
C LEU A 118 -0.06 -13.14 -1.98
N ASP A 119 -0.77 -13.70 -1.01
CA ASP A 119 -0.80 -15.14 -0.77
C ASP A 119 -1.57 -15.86 -1.89
N ILE A 120 -0.96 -16.91 -2.45
CA ILE A 120 -1.54 -17.78 -3.49
C ILE A 120 -1.57 -19.25 -3.05
N SER A 121 -1.38 -19.49 -1.75
CA SER A 121 -1.45 -20.82 -1.14
C SER A 121 -2.87 -21.37 -1.17
N HIS A 122 -2.96 -22.69 -1.03
CA HIS A 122 -4.24 -23.39 -1.14
C HIS A 122 -5.28 -22.90 -0.11
N SER A 123 -4.84 -22.37 1.04
CA SER A 123 -5.75 -21.84 2.06
C SER A 123 -6.69 -20.77 1.53
N MET A 124 -6.24 -19.97 0.57
CA MET A 124 -7.00 -18.86 -0.03
C MET A 124 -8.28 -19.27 -0.78
N ILE A 125 -8.49 -20.57 -0.99
CA ILE A 125 -9.72 -21.16 -1.56
C ILE A 125 -10.30 -22.31 -0.72
N LEU A 126 -9.73 -22.59 0.46
CA LEU A 126 -10.16 -23.70 1.30
C LEU A 126 -11.58 -23.48 1.85
N TYR A 127 -12.27 -24.59 2.11
CA TYR A 127 -13.61 -24.61 2.69
C TYR A 127 -14.68 -23.89 1.85
N GLY A 128 -14.46 -23.76 0.54
CA GLY A 128 -15.40 -23.12 -0.38
C GLY A 128 -15.41 -21.58 -0.28
N GLU A 129 -14.48 -20.99 0.46
CA GLU A 129 -14.35 -19.53 0.58
C GLU A 129 -13.34 -18.99 -0.45
N ASP A 130 -13.80 -18.16 -1.38
CA ASP A 130 -12.92 -17.44 -2.32
C ASP A 130 -12.35 -16.17 -1.65
N ARG A 131 -11.14 -16.30 -1.11
CA ARG A 131 -10.42 -15.19 -0.46
C ARG A 131 -9.44 -14.51 -1.40
N ILE A 132 -9.01 -15.20 -2.46
CA ILE A 132 -8.08 -14.65 -3.46
C ILE A 132 -8.72 -13.53 -4.28
N THR A 133 -9.98 -13.66 -4.70
CA THR A 133 -10.65 -12.62 -5.49
C THR A 133 -10.74 -11.27 -4.77
N PRO A 134 -11.21 -11.18 -3.50
CA PRO A 134 -11.18 -9.92 -2.77
C PRO A 134 -9.76 -9.43 -2.50
N ALA A 135 -8.80 -10.33 -2.24
CA ALA A 135 -7.41 -9.96 -2.06
C ALA A 135 -6.81 -9.29 -3.31
N LYS A 136 -7.03 -9.85 -4.50
CA LYS A 136 -6.64 -9.22 -5.79
C LYS A 136 -7.27 -7.86 -5.99
N LYS A 137 -8.56 -7.73 -5.66
CA LYS A 137 -9.29 -6.46 -5.80
C LYS A 137 -8.67 -5.36 -4.94
N VAL A 138 -8.40 -5.70 -3.68
CA VAL A 138 -7.75 -4.80 -2.73
C VAL A 138 -6.33 -4.45 -3.18
N ALA A 139 -5.57 -5.45 -3.65
CA ALA A 139 -4.23 -5.26 -4.21
C ALA A 139 -4.22 -4.28 -5.40
N MET A 140 -5.13 -4.48 -6.36
CA MET A 140 -5.30 -3.61 -7.53
C MET A 140 -5.69 -2.18 -7.14
N ALA A 141 -6.63 -2.04 -6.20
CA ALA A 141 -7.08 -0.74 -5.75
C ALA A 141 -5.96 0.02 -5.02
N LEU A 142 -5.22 -0.65 -4.13
CA LEU A 142 -4.08 -0.05 -3.46
C LEU A 142 -3.01 0.39 -4.47
N ALA A 143 -2.73 -0.45 -5.46
CA ALA A 143 -1.79 -0.11 -6.52
C ALA A 143 -2.24 1.13 -7.31
N GLU A 144 -3.52 1.22 -7.67
CA GLU A 144 -4.04 2.40 -8.35
C GLU A 144 -3.94 3.66 -7.48
N LEU A 145 -4.25 3.58 -6.18
CA LEU A 145 -4.08 4.70 -5.25
C LEU A 145 -2.64 5.19 -5.22
N ILE A 146 -1.68 4.27 -5.07
CA ILE A 146 -0.25 4.60 -4.99
C ILE A 146 0.20 5.27 -6.29
N LEU A 147 -0.12 4.66 -7.44
CA LEU A 147 0.33 5.16 -8.73
C LEU A 147 -0.31 6.49 -9.14
N THR A 148 -1.56 6.74 -8.73
CA THR A 148 -2.28 7.98 -9.08
C THR A 148 -1.98 9.12 -8.13
N LYS A 149 -2.02 8.87 -6.81
CA LYS A 149 -1.87 9.91 -5.80
C LYS A 149 -0.40 10.18 -5.44
N TYR A 150 0.48 9.18 -5.61
CA TYR A 150 1.87 9.24 -5.17
C TYR A 150 2.84 8.79 -6.28
N PRO A 151 2.93 9.54 -7.40
CA PRO A 151 3.70 9.12 -8.58
C PRO A 151 5.22 8.98 -8.35
N LYS A 152 5.75 9.52 -7.24
CA LYS A 152 7.17 9.39 -6.84
C LYS A 152 7.44 8.15 -5.96
N ASP A 153 6.41 7.43 -5.54
CA ASP A 153 6.55 6.21 -4.74
C ASP A 153 6.82 5.01 -5.65
N SER A 154 7.52 4.00 -5.11
CA SER A 154 7.76 2.75 -5.83
C SER A 154 6.87 1.64 -5.29
N LEU A 155 6.29 0.86 -6.20
CA LEU A 155 5.48 -0.31 -5.87
C LEU A 155 6.03 -1.55 -6.59
N ASP A 156 6.33 -2.60 -5.83
CA ASP A 156 6.68 -3.92 -6.36
C ASP A 156 5.66 -4.95 -5.84
N VAL A 157 5.32 -5.94 -6.67
CA VAL A 157 4.33 -6.98 -6.32
C VAL A 157 5.04 -8.33 -6.21
N VAL A 158 4.80 -9.01 -5.09
CA VAL A 158 5.29 -10.37 -4.82
C VAL A 158 4.09 -11.28 -4.59
N VAL A 159 4.09 -12.44 -5.22
CA VAL A 159 3.15 -13.51 -4.90
C VAL A 159 3.90 -14.62 -4.19
N PHE A 160 3.25 -15.32 -3.26
CA PHE A 160 3.91 -16.39 -2.53
C PHE A 160 2.99 -17.57 -2.24
N GLY A 161 3.54 -18.75 -2.49
CA GLY A 161 3.01 -20.05 -2.09
C GLY A 161 4.15 -20.84 -1.45
N ASP A 162 4.58 -21.95 -2.09
CA ASP A 162 5.79 -22.68 -1.67
C ASP A 162 7.06 -21.82 -1.84
N LYS A 163 7.07 -20.95 -2.85
CA LYS A 163 8.13 -20.00 -3.17
C LYS A 163 7.53 -18.62 -3.47
N ALA A 164 8.26 -17.57 -3.13
CA ALA A 164 7.93 -16.20 -3.46
C ALA A 164 8.54 -15.79 -4.81
N VAL A 165 7.74 -15.12 -5.63
CA VAL A 165 8.18 -14.58 -6.93
C VAL A 165 7.67 -13.17 -7.13
N GLN A 166 8.50 -12.32 -7.74
CA GLN A 166 8.09 -10.98 -8.13
C GLN A 166 7.30 -11.07 -9.44
N VAL A 167 6.16 -10.38 -9.50
CA VAL A 167 5.29 -10.33 -10.69
C VAL A 167 5.07 -8.90 -11.13
N LYS A 168 4.61 -8.71 -12.37
CA LYS A 168 4.17 -7.39 -12.82
C LYS A 168 2.81 -7.08 -12.23
N LEU A 169 2.55 -5.80 -12.00
CA LEU A 169 1.26 -5.32 -11.54
C LEU A 169 0.12 -5.70 -12.50
N GLU A 170 0.41 -5.79 -13.80
CA GLU A 170 -0.54 -6.18 -14.84
C GLU A 170 -1.00 -7.64 -14.73
N ASP A 171 -0.21 -8.48 -14.06
CA ASP A 171 -0.50 -9.91 -13.92
C ASP A 171 -1.42 -10.19 -12.72
N ILE A 172 -1.67 -9.21 -11.84
CA ILE A 172 -2.53 -9.42 -10.64
C ILE A 172 -3.87 -10.08 -10.95
N PRO A 173 -4.64 -9.63 -11.98
CA PRO A 173 -5.92 -10.25 -12.31
C PRO A 173 -5.79 -11.74 -12.66
N ARG A 174 -4.67 -12.12 -13.29
CA ARG A 174 -4.40 -13.46 -13.82
C ARG A 174 -3.83 -14.44 -12.79
N ILE A 175 -3.37 -13.95 -11.64
CA ILE A 175 -2.81 -14.80 -10.57
C ILE A 175 -3.82 -15.90 -10.20
N ALA A 176 -3.39 -17.15 -10.11
CA ALA A 176 -4.24 -18.24 -9.64
C ALA A 176 -3.69 -18.82 -8.34
N VAL A 177 -4.60 -19.30 -7.50
CA VAL A 177 -4.22 -20.13 -6.35
C VAL A 177 -3.81 -21.50 -6.85
N GLY A 178 -2.77 -22.07 -6.25
CA GLY A 178 -2.32 -23.43 -6.53
C GLY A 178 -2.34 -24.31 -5.29
N PRO A 179 -2.01 -25.61 -5.43
CA PRO A 179 -1.86 -26.55 -4.32
C PRO A 179 -0.56 -26.30 -3.54
N TYR A 180 -0.33 -25.04 -3.17
CA TYR A 180 0.87 -24.57 -2.49
C TYR A 180 0.63 -24.39 -0.99
N HIS A 181 1.72 -24.40 -0.24
CA HIS A 181 1.77 -24.02 1.17
C HIS A 181 2.01 -22.52 1.31
N THR A 182 2.11 -22.04 2.54
CA THR A 182 2.26 -20.63 2.87
C THR A 182 3.70 -20.39 3.34
N ASN A 183 4.61 -20.02 2.43
CA ASN A 183 6.00 -19.70 2.74
C ASN A 183 6.21 -18.20 2.97
N THR A 184 5.65 -17.70 4.08
CA THR A 184 5.74 -16.28 4.46
C THR A 184 7.19 -15.83 4.63
N LYS A 185 8.08 -16.69 5.14
CA LYS A 185 9.50 -16.37 5.29
C LYS A 185 10.15 -16.00 3.97
N ASP A 186 9.96 -16.83 2.93
CA ASP A 186 10.56 -16.59 1.61
C ASP A 186 9.99 -15.31 0.97
N ALA A 187 8.71 -15.00 1.21
CA ALA A 187 8.08 -13.74 0.80
C ALA A 187 8.74 -12.53 1.47
N LEU A 188 8.93 -12.57 2.80
CA LEU A 188 9.61 -11.52 3.56
C LEU A 188 11.06 -11.34 3.11
N GLU A 189 11.81 -12.43 2.90
CA GLU A 189 13.19 -12.40 2.40
C GLU A 189 13.27 -11.73 1.02
N LEU A 190 12.37 -12.09 0.10
CA LEU A 190 12.32 -11.50 -1.23
C LEU A 190 11.92 -10.02 -1.18
N GLY A 191 10.86 -9.68 -0.44
CA GLY A 191 10.41 -8.30 -0.30
C GLY A 191 11.47 -7.40 0.33
N ARG A 192 12.14 -7.87 1.38
CA ARG A 192 13.28 -7.17 1.98
C ARG A 192 14.41 -6.96 0.99
N ARG A 193 14.75 -7.97 0.19
CA ARG A 193 15.78 -7.86 -0.86
C ARG A 193 15.41 -6.81 -1.91
N ILE A 194 14.14 -6.72 -2.31
CA ILE A 194 13.63 -5.70 -3.22
C ILE A 194 13.76 -4.31 -2.58
N LEU A 195 13.26 -4.13 -1.35
CA LEU A 195 13.24 -2.85 -0.64
C LEU A 195 14.64 -2.33 -0.30
N ARG A 196 15.61 -3.21 -0.02
CA ARG A 196 17.01 -2.81 0.22
C ARG A 196 17.65 -2.14 -0.99
N LYS A 197 17.21 -2.45 -2.21
CA LYS A 197 17.70 -1.81 -3.45
C LYS A 197 17.10 -0.43 -3.71
N LYS A 198 16.01 -0.08 -3.01
CA LYS A 198 15.31 1.21 -3.18
C LYS A 198 15.97 2.30 -2.33
N ARG A 199 16.08 3.50 -2.89
CA ARG A 199 16.66 4.70 -2.23
C ARG A 199 15.65 5.46 -1.37
N ASN A 200 14.37 5.09 -1.44
CA ASN A 200 13.28 5.70 -0.68
C ASN A 200 13.57 5.68 0.82
N ALA A 201 13.29 6.80 1.49
CA ALA A 201 13.49 6.95 2.93
C ALA A 201 12.56 6.02 3.72
N ASN A 202 11.33 5.86 3.25
CA ASN A 202 10.35 4.97 3.84
C ASN A 202 10.27 3.65 3.08
N LYS A 203 10.23 2.53 3.81
CA LYS A 203 10.11 1.19 3.25
C LYS A 203 9.03 0.41 4.00
N GLN A 204 8.13 -0.24 3.27
CA GLN A 204 7.04 -0.99 3.87
C GLN A 204 6.65 -2.21 3.04
N ILE A 205 6.09 -3.19 3.73
CA ILE A 205 5.48 -4.38 3.17
C ILE A 205 4.00 -4.35 3.53
N PHE A 206 3.14 -4.51 2.52
CA PHE A 206 1.73 -4.85 2.71
C PHE A 206 1.53 -6.30 2.36
N MET A 207 1.11 -7.11 3.32
CA MET A 207 0.91 -8.55 3.14
C MET A 207 -0.56 -8.90 3.25
N ILE A 208 -1.13 -9.50 2.21
CA ILE A 208 -2.51 -10.01 2.20
C ILE A 208 -2.43 -11.53 2.23
N THR A 209 -2.94 -12.13 3.32
CA THR A 209 -2.90 -13.58 3.55
C THR A 209 -4.07 -14.03 4.40
N ASP A 210 -4.48 -15.28 4.22
CA ASP A 210 -5.45 -15.98 5.05
C ASP A 210 -4.82 -17.19 5.77
N GLY A 211 -3.52 -17.39 5.59
CA GLY A 211 -2.83 -18.62 5.92
C GLY A 211 -1.75 -18.40 6.97
N LYS A 212 -1.69 -19.31 7.94
CA LYS A 212 -0.54 -19.40 8.85
C LYS A 212 0.67 -19.93 8.06
N PRO A 213 1.90 -19.52 8.39
CA PRO A 213 3.07 -20.04 7.71
C PRO A 213 3.11 -21.56 7.88
N SER A 214 3.21 -22.27 6.76
CA SER A 214 3.15 -23.74 6.69
C SER A 214 4.30 -24.34 5.88
N ALA A 215 5.20 -23.50 5.34
CA ALA A 215 6.43 -23.94 4.71
C ALA A 215 7.57 -22.93 4.89
N ILE A 216 8.80 -23.43 4.81
CA ILE A 216 10.05 -22.66 4.70
C ILE A 216 11.06 -23.40 3.82
N PHE A 217 12.02 -22.68 3.24
CA PHE A 217 13.24 -23.33 2.76
C PHE A 217 14.21 -23.55 3.93
N ASP A 218 14.60 -24.80 4.15
CA ASP A 218 15.62 -25.19 5.13
C ASP A 218 16.74 -25.94 4.39
N ARG A 219 17.94 -25.36 4.40
CA ARG A 219 19.12 -25.89 3.67
C ARG A 219 18.82 -26.19 2.19
N GLY A 220 18.07 -25.30 1.53
CA GLY A 220 17.73 -25.41 0.11
C GLY A 220 16.59 -26.38 -0.22
N ARG A 221 15.99 -27.05 0.78
CA ARG A 221 14.84 -27.94 0.59
C ARG A 221 13.59 -27.33 1.19
N LEU A 222 12.44 -27.56 0.56
CA LEU A 222 11.15 -27.13 1.09
C LEU A 222 10.78 -28.00 2.29
N TYR A 223 10.83 -27.44 3.49
CA TYR A 223 10.28 -28.02 4.70
C TYR A 223 8.85 -27.52 4.86
N LYS A 224 7.87 -28.42 4.92
CA LYS A 224 6.45 -28.10 5.00
C LYS A 224 5.77 -28.89 6.10
N ASN A 225 4.90 -28.22 6.83
CA ASN A 225 3.99 -28.82 7.79
C ASN A 225 2.66 -28.06 7.74
N PRO A 226 1.66 -28.56 6.99
CA PRO A 226 0.36 -27.91 6.89
C PRO A 226 -0.46 -28.02 8.18
N TYR A 227 -0.14 -28.99 9.05
CA TYR A 227 -0.86 -29.27 10.29
C TYR A 227 -0.33 -28.42 11.45
N GLY A 228 -1.21 -27.63 12.08
CA GLY A 228 -0.87 -26.83 13.26
C GLY A 228 0.22 -25.78 13.03
N LEU A 229 0.67 -25.12 14.10
CA LEU A 229 1.79 -24.17 14.07
C LEU A 229 3.09 -24.91 14.36
N ASP A 230 3.79 -25.31 13.31
CA ASP A 230 5.13 -25.88 13.44
C ASP A 230 6.10 -24.81 13.97
N ARG A 231 6.65 -25.06 15.17
CA ARG A 231 7.53 -24.10 15.87
C ARG A 231 8.75 -23.71 15.04
N LYS A 232 9.30 -24.62 14.23
CA LYS A 232 10.46 -24.31 13.37
C LYS A 232 10.08 -23.31 12.28
N ILE A 233 8.93 -23.53 11.63
CA ILE A 233 8.41 -22.64 10.57
C ILE A 233 8.09 -21.25 11.16
N VAL A 234 7.37 -21.23 12.27
CA VAL A 234 6.97 -19.98 12.94
C VAL A 234 8.20 -19.20 13.39
N ASN A 235 9.12 -19.81 14.14
CA ASN A 235 10.29 -19.12 14.67
C ASN A 235 11.17 -18.53 13.56
N LYS A 236 11.39 -19.28 12.47
CA LYS A 236 12.18 -18.79 11.34
C LYS A 236 11.47 -17.67 10.56
N THR A 237 10.14 -17.68 10.52
CA THR A 237 9.36 -16.59 9.91
C THR A 237 9.42 -15.33 10.76
N LEU A 238 9.25 -15.45 12.09
CA LEU A 238 9.37 -14.33 13.02
C LEU A 238 10.79 -13.75 13.05
N GLU A 239 11.82 -14.58 12.92
CA GLU A 239 13.21 -14.13 12.80
C GLU A 239 13.40 -13.22 11.58
N GLU A 240 12.86 -13.60 10.42
CA GLU A 240 12.92 -12.75 9.22
C GLU A 240 12.14 -11.44 9.41
N ALA A 241 10.98 -11.47 10.07
CA ALA A 241 10.23 -10.25 10.41
C ALA A 241 11.02 -9.30 11.33
N ARG A 242 11.81 -9.87 12.26
CA ARG A 242 12.75 -9.10 13.10
C ARG A 242 13.86 -8.48 12.27
N ILE A 243 14.36 -9.18 11.25
CA ILE A 243 15.36 -8.65 10.32
C ILE A 243 14.76 -7.50 9.49
N CYS A 244 13.53 -7.65 8.97
CA CYS A 244 12.81 -6.57 8.30
C CYS A 244 12.73 -5.31 9.19
N ARG A 245 12.41 -5.46 10.48
CA ARG A 245 12.38 -4.33 11.42
C ARG A 245 13.74 -3.65 11.57
N LYS A 246 14.82 -4.42 11.70
CA LYS A 246 16.19 -3.87 11.76
C LYS A 246 16.54 -3.08 10.49
N ASP A 247 16.06 -3.55 9.34
CA ASP A 247 16.19 -2.87 8.04
C ASP A 247 15.19 -1.71 7.87
N LYS A 248 14.49 -1.30 8.94
CA LYS A 248 13.47 -0.23 8.97
C LYS A 248 12.30 -0.46 8.01
N ILE A 249 11.96 -1.72 7.77
CA ILE A 249 10.82 -2.13 6.94
C ILE A 249 9.64 -2.49 7.85
N ILE A 250 8.59 -1.68 7.77
CA ILE A 250 7.33 -1.94 8.48
C ILE A 250 6.49 -2.93 7.69
N ILE A 251 5.99 -3.96 8.35
CA ILE A 251 5.07 -4.96 7.81
C ILE A 251 3.67 -4.62 8.30
N THR A 252 2.73 -4.51 7.37
CA THR A 252 1.31 -4.39 7.68
C THR A 252 0.61 -5.60 7.07
N THR A 253 -0.02 -6.38 7.94
CA THR A 253 -0.66 -7.65 7.59
C THR A 253 -2.16 -7.48 7.52
N PHE A 254 -2.75 -7.89 6.40
CA PHE A 254 -4.17 -7.88 6.13
C PHE A 254 -4.66 -9.30 6.12
N MET A 255 -5.36 -9.66 7.19
CA MET A 255 -5.78 -11.02 7.46
C MET A 255 -7.21 -11.23 6.97
N VAL A 256 -7.39 -12.26 6.16
CA VAL A 256 -8.68 -12.60 5.54
C VAL A 256 -9.24 -13.90 6.14
N ALA A 257 -9.26 -14.05 7.47
CA ALA A 257 -9.76 -15.28 8.10
C ALA A 257 -10.26 -15.06 9.52
N ARG A 258 -10.86 -16.10 10.11
CA ARG A 258 -11.30 -16.15 11.52
C ARG A 258 -10.53 -17.17 12.38
N ASP A 259 -9.46 -17.78 11.84
CA ASP A 259 -8.68 -18.82 12.54
C ASP A 259 -7.93 -18.23 13.75
N PRO A 260 -8.22 -18.68 14.99
CA PRO A 260 -7.52 -18.22 16.19
C PRO A 260 -6.00 -18.42 16.15
N TRP A 261 -5.52 -19.49 15.53
CA TRP A 261 -4.08 -19.77 15.45
C TRP A 261 -3.37 -18.79 14.52
N LEU A 262 -4.01 -18.42 13.41
CA LEU A 262 -3.51 -17.38 12.53
C LEU A 262 -3.49 -16.03 13.25
N VAL A 263 -4.52 -15.70 14.02
CA VAL A 263 -4.58 -14.47 14.81
C VAL A 263 -3.38 -14.39 15.76
N ASP A 264 -3.07 -15.48 16.47
CA ASP A 264 -1.93 -15.52 17.39
C ASP A 264 -0.59 -15.32 16.66
N PHE A 265 -0.39 -16.02 15.54
CA PHE A 265 0.80 -15.83 14.71
C PHE A 265 0.93 -14.38 14.22
N VAL A 266 -0.15 -13.79 13.71
CA VAL A 266 -0.14 -12.41 13.20
C VAL A 266 0.12 -11.40 14.33
N LYS A 267 -0.38 -11.63 15.54
CA LYS A 267 -0.04 -10.81 16.71
C LYS A 267 1.46 -10.86 16.99
N GLN A 268 2.05 -12.05 17.09
CA GLN A 268 3.48 -12.21 17.33
C GLN A 268 4.32 -11.55 16.20
N LEU A 269 3.92 -11.74 14.94
CA LEU A 269 4.57 -11.12 13.79
C LEU A 269 4.55 -9.59 13.90
N THR A 270 3.39 -9.04 14.27
CA THR A 270 3.16 -7.61 14.44
C THR A 270 4.01 -7.04 15.57
N GLU A 271 4.05 -7.71 16.72
CA GLU A 271 4.85 -7.32 17.88
C GLU A 271 6.35 -7.33 17.57
N VAL A 272 6.85 -8.41 16.95
CA VAL A 272 8.27 -8.56 16.60
C VAL A 272 8.70 -7.49 15.59
N ASN A 273 7.87 -7.24 14.58
CA ASN A 273 8.16 -6.23 13.56
C ASN A 273 7.89 -4.78 14.02
N GLN A 274 7.09 -4.58 15.09
CA GLN A 274 6.42 -3.30 15.38
C GLN A 274 5.60 -2.80 14.19
N GLY A 275 4.96 -3.77 13.53
CA GLY A 275 4.11 -3.57 12.38
C GLY A 275 2.66 -3.31 12.79
N ARG A 276 1.74 -3.56 11.86
CA ARG A 276 0.30 -3.51 12.12
C ARG A 276 -0.42 -4.72 11.55
N ALA A 277 -1.58 -5.04 12.11
CA ALA A 277 -2.44 -6.09 11.63
C ALA A 277 -3.89 -5.62 11.56
N TYR A 278 -4.55 -5.95 10.46
CA TYR A 278 -5.98 -5.69 10.26
C TYR A 278 -6.71 -7.01 10.12
N TYR A 279 -7.61 -7.24 11.07
CA TYR A 279 -8.50 -8.38 11.10
C TYR A 279 -9.80 -7.97 10.43
N SER A 280 -10.06 -8.48 9.24
CA SER A 280 -11.24 -8.07 8.47
C SER A 280 -12.00 -9.28 7.94
N SER A 281 -13.33 -9.13 7.85
CA SER A 281 -14.12 -9.96 6.95
C SER A 281 -13.79 -9.57 5.49
N LEU A 282 -14.00 -10.50 4.56
CA LEU A 282 -13.74 -10.35 3.12
C LEU A 282 -14.22 -9.01 2.52
N ASN A 283 -15.31 -8.46 3.06
CA ASN A 283 -15.97 -7.26 2.55
C ASN A 283 -15.40 -5.93 3.06
N LYS A 284 -14.64 -5.92 4.18
CA LYS A 284 -14.11 -4.71 4.82
C LYS A 284 -12.59 -4.54 4.65
N LEU A 285 -11.92 -5.50 4.01
CA LEU A 285 -10.45 -5.54 3.91
C LEU A 285 -9.91 -4.27 3.24
N GLY A 286 -10.58 -3.85 2.17
CA GLY A 286 -10.25 -2.64 1.43
C GLY A 286 -10.34 -1.36 2.29
N GLU A 287 -11.32 -1.24 3.16
CA GLU A 287 -11.52 0.00 3.94
C GLU A 287 -10.32 0.27 4.87
N TYR A 288 -9.84 -0.78 5.55
CA TYR A 288 -8.72 -0.69 6.48
C TYR A 288 -7.38 -0.41 5.79
N ILE A 289 -7.11 -1.03 4.64
CA ILE A 289 -5.86 -0.80 3.88
C ILE A 289 -5.68 0.67 3.54
N PHE A 290 -6.76 1.32 3.11
CA PHE A 290 -6.73 2.69 2.62
C PHE A 290 -6.59 3.69 3.75
N VAL A 291 -7.35 3.53 4.82
CA VAL A 291 -7.22 4.35 6.03
C VAL A 291 -5.80 4.24 6.58
N ASP A 292 -5.24 3.04 6.58
CA ASP A 292 -3.88 2.80 7.05
C ASP A 292 -2.81 3.50 6.22
N TYR A 293 -2.85 3.29 4.90
CA TYR A 293 -1.91 3.91 3.97
C TYR A 293 -1.88 5.43 4.15
N ILE A 294 -3.07 6.04 4.27
CA ILE A 294 -3.23 7.47 4.44
C ILE A 294 -2.74 7.93 5.82
N ARG A 295 -3.10 7.24 6.90
CA ARG A 295 -2.70 7.61 8.28
C ARG A 295 -1.20 7.51 8.50
N ASN A 296 -0.56 6.47 7.97
CA ASN A 296 0.90 6.29 8.05
C ASN A 296 1.68 7.45 7.46
N ARG A 297 1.16 7.98 6.36
CA ARG A 297 1.77 9.11 5.68
C ARG A 297 1.72 10.33 6.59
N LYS A 298 0.55 10.64 7.17
CA LYS A 298 0.34 11.75 8.10
C LYS A 298 1.19 11.66 9.37
N HIS A 299 1.36 10.47 9.94
CA HIS A 299 2.05 10.32 11.23
C HIS A 299 3.59 10.41 11.13
N ARG A 300 4.16 10.37 9.92
CA ARG A 300 5.60 10.54 9.65
C ARG A 300 5.96 11.93 9.12
N LEU A 301 4.98 12.82 9.09
CA LEU A 301 5.10 14.24 8.71
C LEU A 301 5.13 15.17 9.94
N ARG A 302 5.17 14.60 11.15
CA ARG A 302 5.38 15.31 12.42
C ARG A 302 6.71 14.90 13.04
#